data_AF-A0A7J7K7R1-F1
#
_entry.id   AF-A0A7J7K7R1-F1
#
_cell.length_a   1.000
_cell.length_b   1.000
_cell.length_c   1.000
_cell.angle_alpha   90.00
_cell.angle_beta   90.00
_cell.angle_gamma   90.00
#
_symmetry.space_group_name_H-M   'P 1'
#
loop_
_entity.id
_entity.type
_entity.pdbx_description
1 polymer ?
#
loop_
_entity_poly.entity_id
_entity_poly.type
_entity_poly.pdbx_seq_one_letter_code
_entity_poly.pdbx_strand_id
1 'polypeptide(L)'
;MYDEVQLMINVLPRDCDDVYKRELRSSGVQLIKPGPAHSAVEVYCDIDIESGRGWSVLQQRHSGELDFNKNWTEYREGFGEVRVDKEFWVGNELIHTLTSQYNYTVRFDMWAVNGSYIYAEYTNFKLLSESEGYKLLVSGYSGNATDSLRHSNDMSFSTYEVDNDRSSTHCALFYTAGCNIQEFHKLRLFLELYKFILFMSQVYNQQ
;
A
#
# COMPACT_ATOMS: atom_id res chain seq x y z
N MET A 1 -5.54 -29.75 -18.77
CA MET A 1 -4.36 -29.15 -18.12
C MET A 1 -4.34 -27.63 -18.22
N TYR A 2 -4.15 -26.98 -19.38
CA TYR A 2 -4.18 -25.50 -19.46
C TYR A 2 -5.54 -24.91 -19.06
N ASP A 3 -6.65 -25.51 -19.51
CA ASP A 3 -7.99 -25.02 -19.20
C ASP A 3 -8.34 -25.14 -17.71
N GLU A 4 -7.89 -26.22 -17.06
CA GLU A 4 -8.11 -26.43 -15.62
C GLU A 4 -7.29 -25.47 -14.76
N VAL A 5 -6.02 -25.20 -15.15
CA VAL A 5 -5.17 -24.21 -14.48
C VAL A 5 -5.78 -22.81 -14.60
N GLN A 6 -6.27 -22.44 -15.79
CA GLN A 6 -6.92 -21.15 -15.97
C GLN A 6 -8.23 -21.04 -15.16
N LEU A 7 -8.98 -22.14 -15.06
CA LEU A 7 -10.17 -22.22 -14.22
C LEU A 7 -9.81 -21.97 -12.74
N MET A 8 -8.73 -22.58 -12.24
CA MET A 8 -8.25 -22.39 -10.87
C MET A 8 -7.82 -20.94 -10.60
N ILE A 9 -7.13 -20.29 -11.56
CA ILE A 9 -6.73 -18.88 -11.42
C ILE A 9 -7.96 -17.97 -11.38
N ASN A 10 -8.97 -18.24 -12.21
CA ASN A 10 -10.18 -17.41 -12.29
C ASN A 10 -11.06 -17.50 -11.03
N VAL A 11 -10.91 -18.56 -10.22
CA VAL A 11 -11.62 -18.69 -8.94
C VAL A 11 -10.84 -18.13 -7.76
N LEU A 12 -9.60 -17.67 -7.92
CA LEU A 12 -8.86 -17.04 -6.81
C LEU A 12 -9.59 -15.78 -6.29
N PRO A 13 -9.48 -15.47 -5.00
CA PRO A 13 -10.00 -14.22 -4.45
C PRO A 13 -9.27 -13.03 -5.09
N ARG A 14 -9.96 -11.89 -5.27
CA ARG A 14 -9.32 -10.70 -5.83
C ARG A 14 -8.45 -9.98 -4.82
N ASP A 15 -8.89 -9.93 -3.57
CA ASP A 15 -8.24 -9.25 -2.46
C ASP A 15 -8.58 -9.97 -1.15
N CYS A 16 -8.11 -9.43 -0.03
CA CYS A 16 -8.36 -10.01 1.28
C CYS A 16 -9.81 -9.85 1.76
N ASP A 17 -10.59 -8.92 1.20
CA ASP A 17 -12.00 -8.81 1.52
C ASP A 17 -12.82 -9.96 0.89
N ASP A 18 -12.49 -10.33 -0.35
CA ASP A 18 -12.99 -11.56 -0.98
C ASP A 18 -12.56 -12.81 -0.21
N VAL A 19 -11.34 -12.85 0.33
CA VAL A 19 -10.89 -13.94 1.22
C VAL A 19 -11.81 -14.06 2.43
N TYR A 20 -12.05 -12.94 3.14
CA TYR A 20 -12.93 -12.93 4.31
C TYR A 20 -14.34 -13.46 3.99
N LYS A 21 -14.91 -13.03 2.87
CA LYS A 21 -16.26 -13.44 2.42
C LYS A 21 -16.39 -14.91 2.05
N ARG A 22 -15.28 -15.57 1.74
CA ARG A 22 -15.23 -17.01 1.45
C ARG A 22 -15.08 -17.86 2.71
N GLU A 23 -15.40 -17.28 3.88
CA GLU A 23 -15.36 -17.91 5.20
C GLU A 23 -13.96 -18.36 5.66
N LEU A 24 -12.91 -17.84 5.05
CA LEU A 24 -11.54 -17.99 5.52
C LEU A 24 -11.29 -16.93 6.61
N ARG A 25 -11.52 -17.32 7.88
CA ARG A 25 -11.53 -16.41 9.04
C ARG A 25 -10.19 -16.31 9.78
N SER A 26 -9.07 -16.59 9.12
CA SER A 26 -7.74 -16.53 9.73
C SER A 26 -6.81 -15.63 8.93
N SER A 27 -6.16 -14.69 9.62
CA SER A 27 -5.08 -13.87 9.03
C SER A 27 -3.93 -14.76 8.56
N GLY A 28 -3.29 -14.37 7.46
CA GLY A 28 -2.21 -15.14 6.85
C GLY A 28 -1.95 -14.78 5.40
N VAL A 29 -0.94 -15.42 4.82
CA VAL A 29 -0.60 -15.25 3.41
C VAL A 29 -1.64 -15.96 2.55
N GLN A 30 -2.15 -15.25 1.54
CA GLN A 30 -3.15 -15.76 0.60
C GLN A 30 -2.71 -15.46 -0.82
N LEU A 31 -2.96 -16.40 -1.73
CA LEU A 31 -2.78 -16.19 -3.15
C LEU A 31 -4.04 -15.53 -3.72
N ILE A 32 -3.89 -14.33 -4.26
CA ILE A 32 -4.97 -13.55 -4.88
C ILE A 32 -4.76 -13.42 -6.39
N LYS A 33 -5.84 -13.17 -7.13
CA LYS A 33 -5.83 -12.75 -8.54
C LYS A 33 -6.44 -11.35 -8.62
N PRO A 34 -5.63 -10.28 -8.47
CA PRO A 34 -6.12 -8.92 -8.30
C PRO A 34 -7.02 -8.45 -9.42
N GLY A 35 -6.66 -8.78 -10.66
CA GLY A 35 -7.43 -8.45 -11.86
C GLY A 35 -6.90 -9.17 -13.10
N PRO A 36 -7.50 -8.95 -14.27
CA PRO A 36 -7.10 -9.63 -15.50
C PRO A 36 -5.65 -9.35 -15.91
N ALA A 37 -5.22 -8.08 -15.76
CA ALA A 37 -3.91 -7.59 -16.19
C ALA A 37 -2.74 -8.00 -15.27
N HIS A 38 -3.01 -8.37 -14.02
CA HIS A 38 -1.96 -8.72 -13.05
C HIS A 38 -1.95 -10.21 -12.76
N SER A 39 -0.79 -10.86 -12.77
CA SER A 39 -0.64 -12.29 -12.41
C SER A 39 -1.14 -12.58 -10.98
N ALA A 40 -1.39 -13.84 -10.67
CA ALA A 40 -1.68 -14.23 -9.29
C ALA A 40 -0.46 -13.90 -8.40
N VAL A 41 -0.71 -13.40 -7.19
CA VAL A 41 0.32 -12.87 -6.29
C VAL A 41 -0.05 -13.14 -4.84
N GLU A 42 0.95 -13.33 -4.00
CA GLU A 42 0.77 -13.50 -2.56
C GLU A 42 0.59 -12.16 -1.86
N VAL A 43 -0.40 -12.07 -0.98
CA VAL A 43 -0.63 -10.93 -0.08
C VAL A 43 -0.83 -11.42 1.33
N TYR A 44 -0.45 -10.61 2.32
CA TYR A 44 -0.81 -10.88 3.70
C TYR A 44 -2.19 -10.31 3.97
N CYS A 45 -3.13 -11.19 4.30
CA CYS A 45 -4.47 -10.80 4.71
C CYS A 45 -4.55 -10.70 6.22
N ASP A 46 -4.90 -9.52 6.70
CA ASP A 46 -5.32 -9.33 8.08
C ASP A 46 -6.85 -9.34 8.15
N ILE A 47 -7.39 -10.32 8.86
CA ILE A 47 -8.83 -10.57 8.94
C ILE A 47 -9.36 -10.02 10.25
N ASP A 48 -10.10 -8.92 10.17
CA ASP A 48 -10.77 -8.32 11.31
C ASP A 48 -12.20 -8.85 11.40
N ILE A 49 -12.40 -9.80 12.32
CA ILE A 49 -13.70 -10.45 12.56
C ILE A 49 -14.72 -9.45 13.14
N GLU A 50 -14.27 -8.46 13.90
CA GLU A 50 -15.15 -7.50 14.57
C GLU A 50 -15.73 -6.49 13.58
N SER A 51 -14.88 -5.92 12.72
CA SER A 51 -15.35 -5.02 11.65
C SER A 51 -15.94 -5.77 10.46
N GLY A 52 -15.69 -7.07 10.36
CA GLY A 52 -16.11 -7.91 9.24
C GLY A 52 -15.42 -7.54 7.93
N ARG A 53 -14.13 -7.14 8.02
CA ARG A 53 -13.33 -6.69 6.88
C ARG A 53 -12.08 -7.55 6.74
N GLY A 54 -11.73 -7.87 5.50
CA GLY A 54 -10.41 -8.39 5.17
C GLY A 54 -9.53 -7.27 4.64
N TRP A 55 -8.37 -7.09 5.27
CA TRP A 55 -7.40 -6.07 4.89
C TRP A 55 -6.22 -6.69 4.16
N SER A 56 -5.97 -6.22 2.94
CA SER A 56 -4.73 -6.50 2.22
C SER A 56 -3.65 -5.62 2.81
N VAL A 57 -2.63 -6.21 3.43
CA VAL A 57 -1.48 -5.45 3.93
C VAL A 57 -0.57 -5.11 2.76
N LEU A 58 -0.43 -3.81 2.47
CA LEU A 58 0.38 -3.29 1.36
C LEU A 58 1.83 -3.04 1.76
N GLN A 59 2.05 -2.79 3.04
CA GLN A 59 3.35 -2.41 3.58
C GLN A 59 3.38 -2.76 5.07
N GLN A 60 4.52 -3.26 5.53
CA GLN A 60 4.78 -3.49 6.95
C GLN A 60 6.20 -3.08 7.33
N ARG A 61 6.37 -2.23 8.37
CA ARG A 61 7.64 -1.95 9.05
C ARG A 61 7.54 -2.27 10.53
N HIS A 62 8.61 -2.82 11.10
CA HIS A 62 8.70 -3.03 12.54
C HIS A 62 10.13 -3.09 13.10
N SER A 63 11.13 -3.48 12.30
CA SER A 63 12.51 -3.72 12.74
C SER A 63 13.53 -2.78 12.08
N GLY A 64 13.23 -2.26 10.88
CA GLY A 64 14.15 -1.47 10.06
C GLY A 64 15.22 -2.31 9.36
N GLU A 65 15.10 -3.64 9.34
CA GLU A 65 16.08 -4.54 8.72
C GLU A 65 16.05 -4.51 7.20
N LEU A 66 14.90 -4.21 6.59
CA LEU A 66 14.78 -4.11 5.14
C LEU A 66 15.09 -2.68 4.71
N ASP A 67 15.99 -2.55 3.73
CA ASP A 67 16.26 -1.27 3.09
C ASP A 67 15.10 -0.90 2.16
N PHE A 68 14.54 0.30 2.35
CA PHE A 68 13.49 0.87 1.51
C PHE A 68 14.04 1.91 0.52
N ASN A 69 15.36 2.13 0.47
CA ASN A 69 15.99 2.93 -0.57
C ASN A 69 16.10 2.14 -1.89
N LYS A 70 14.95 1.88 -2.49
CA LYS A 70 14.79 1.01 -3.66
C LYS A 70 14.59 1.80 -4.94
N ASN A 71 14.94 1.17 -6.07
CA ASN A 71 14.78 1.78 -7.39
C ASN A 71 13.32 1.73 -7.87
N TRP A 72 13.06 2.32 -9.04
CA TRP A 72 11.71 2.36 -9.62
C TRP A 72 11.12 0.96 -9.85
N THR A 73 11.90 0.06 -10.44
CA THR A 73 11.48 -1.31 -10.75
C THR A 73 11.14 -2.09 -9.48
N GLU A 74 11.96 -1.96 -8.44
CA GLU A 74 11.70 -2.58 -7.13
C GLU A 74 10.42 -2.03 -6.48
N TYR A 75 10.19 -0.72 -6.53
CA TYR A 75 8.93 -0.14 -6.03
C TYR A 75 7.71 -0.53 -6.88
N ARG A 76 7.89 -0.71 -8.19
CA ARG A 76 6.85 -1.22 -9.08
C ARG A 76 6.45 -2.65 -8.72
N GLU A 77 7.43 -3.53 -8.62
CA GLU A 77 7.24 -4.98 -8.47
C GLU A 77 7.01 -5.41 -7.01
N GLY A 78 7.49 -4.64 -6.06
CA GLY A 78 7.50 -4.99 -4.65
C GLY A 78 8.82 -5.62 -4.20
N PHE A 79 9.06 -5.60 -2.90
CA PHE A 79 10.26 -6.14 -2.27
C PHE A 79 10.01 -6.52 -0.81
N GLY A 80 10.89 -7.37 -0.26
CA GLY A 80 10.71 -7.97 1.06
C GLY A 80 9.98 -9.31 1.00
N GLU A 81 9.59 -9.82 2.17
CA GLU A 81 8.88 -11.11 2.30
C GLU A 81 7.49 -10.84 2.90
N VAL A 82 6.44 -11.24 2.18
CA VAL A 82 5.04 -10.94 2.55
C VAL A 82 4.58 -11.87 3.67
N ARG A 83 4.93 -11.55 4.92
CA ARG A 83 4.60 -12.34 6.13
C ARG A 83 4.47 -11.44 7.35
N VAL A 84 3.79 -11.95 8.39
CA VAL A 84 3.46 -11.21 9.62
C VAL A 84 4.67 -10.69 10.40
N ASP A 85 5.84 -11.31 10.26
CA ASP A 85 7.07 -11.02 11.00
C ASP A 85 8.16 -10.42 10.11
N LYS A 86 7.78 -9.94 8.93
CA LYS A 86 8.71 -9.43 7.91
C LYS A 86 8.32 -8.03 7.48
N GLU A 87 9.31 -7.31 6.96
CA GLU A 87 9.08 -6.03 6.31
C GLU A 87 8.94 -6.24 4.81
N PHE A 88 8.04 -5.50 4.19
CA PHE A 88 7.83 -5.57 2.75
C PHE A 88 7.10 -4.33 2.21
N TRP A 89 7.15 -4.20 0.88
CA TRP A 89 6.30 -3.37 0.04
C TRP A 89 5.71 -4.26 -1.04
N VAL A 90 4.38 -4.29 -1.20
CA VAL A 90 3.73 -5.22 -2.13
C VAL A 90 3.85 -4.85 -3.61
N GLY A 91 4.32 -3.64 -3.92
CA GLY A 91 4.50 -3.15 -5.29
C GLY A 91 3.41 -2.20 -5.76
N ASN A 92 3.82 -1.14 -6.45
CA ASN A 92 2.92 -0.09 -6.96
C ASN A 92 1.96 -0.64 -8.02
N GLU A 93 2.38 -1.60 -8.85
CA GLU A 93 1.54 -2.14 -9.92
C GLU A 93 0.37 -2.97 -9.36
N LEU A 94 0.61 -3.71 -8.27
CA LEU A 94 -0.44 -4.40 -7.55
C LEU A 94 -1.45 -3.41 -6.94
N ILE A 95 -0.95 -2.37 -6.27
CA ILE A 95 -1.80 -1.33 -5.66
C ILE A 95 -2.62 -0.60 -6.72
N HIS A 96 -2.00 -0.23 -7.84
CA HIS A 96 -2.68 0.37 -8.99
C HIS A 96 -3.77 -0.55 -9.53
N THR A 97 -3.46 -1.84 -9.74
CA THR A 97 -4.42 -2.82 -10.27
C THR A 97 -5.64 -2.96 -9.36
N LEU A 98 -5.43 -3.07 -8.05
CA LEU A 98 -6.53 -3.18 -7.08
C LEU A 98 -7.37 -1.89 -7.09
N THR A 99 -6.74 -0.74 -6.88
CA THR A 99 -7.43 0.56 -6.74
C THR A 99 -8.04 1.10 -8.05
N SER A 100 -7.75 0.47 -9.19
CA SER A 100 -8.38 0.81 -10.47
C SER A 100 -9.71 0.11 -10.71
N GLN A 101 -10.01 -0.97 -9.97
CA GLN A 101 -11.22 -1.75 -10.18
C GLN A 101 -12.40 -1.27 -9.33
N TYR A 102 -12.14 -0.90 -8.09
CA TYR A 102 -13.14 -0.46 -7.13
C TYR A 102 -12.60 0.67 -6.27
N ASN A 103 -13.46 1.28 -5.46
CA ASN A 103 -13.04 2.21 -4.43
C ASN A 103 -12.46 1.43 -3.26
N TYR A 104 -11.25 1.78 -2.84
CA TYR A 104 -10.61 1.20 -1.67
C TYR A 104 -10.41 2.26 -0.59
N THR A 105 -10.64 1.83 0.64
CA THR A 105 -10.17 2.48 1.85
C THR A 105 -8.74 2.04 2.08
N VAL A 106 -7.88 3.00 2.43
CA VAL A 106 -6.55 2.70 2.98
C VAL A 106 -6.49 3.15 4.43
N ARG A 107 -5.85 2.36 5.28
CA ARG A 107 -5.63 2.66 6.70
C ARG A 107 -4.16 2.50 7.04
N PHE A 108 -3.63 3.50 7.75
CA PHE A 108 -2.28 3.54 8.26
C PHE A 108 -2.35 3.37 9.76
N ASP A 109 -1.77 2.30 10.28
CA ASP A 109 -1.62 2.06 11.71
C ASP A 109 -0.18 2.30 12.12
N MET A 110 0.02 3.14 13.14
CA MET A 110 1.34 3.62 13.54
C MET A 110 1.46 3.65 15.07
N TRP A 111 2.70 3.49 15.56
CA TRP A 111 3.03 3.69 16.96
C TRP A 111 3.95 4.89 17.11
N ALA A 112 3.50 5.88 17.88
CA ALA A 112 4.32 7.04 18.23
C ALA A 112 5.49 6.64 19.13
N VAL A 113 6.52 7.50 19.19
CA VAL A 113 7.73 7.27 20.01
C VAL A 113 7.40 7.03 21.49
N ASN A 114 6.32 7.65 21.99
CA ASN A 114 5.82 7.46 23.34
C ASN A 114 5.00 6.16 23.54
N GLY A 115 4.94 5.28 22.53
CA GLY A 115 4.18 4.02 22.53
C GLY A 115 2.69 4.15 22.23
N SER A 116 2.18 5.37 22.01
CA SER A 116 0.76 5.58 21.71
C SER A 116 0.41 5.10 20.31
N TYR A 117 -0.72 4.40 20.18
CA TYR A 117 -1.27 4.01 18.90
C TYR A 117 -1.99 5.19 18.23
N ILE A 118 -1.68 5.42 16.97
CA ILE A 118 -2.35 6.42 16.13
C ILE A 118 -2.66 5.80 14.77
N TYR A 119 -3.72 6.29 14.12
CA TYR A 119 -4.13 5.84 12.81
C TYR A 119 -4.61 6.99 11.93
N ALA A 120 -4.50 6.78 10.62
CA ALA A 120 -5.08 7.60 9.57
C ALA A 120 -5.79 6.70 8.56
N GLU A 121 -7.02 7.04 8.20
CA GLU A 121 -7.80 6.31 7.21
C GLU A 121 -8.27 7.27 6.11
N TYR A 122 -8.25 6.82 4.86
CA TYR A 122 -8.76 7.56 3.71
C TYR A 122 -9.76 6.67 2.98
N THR A 123 -11.01 7.11 2.87
CA THR A 123 -12.09 6.30 2.26
C THR A 123 -11.99 6.19 0.74
N ASN A 124 -11.14 7.00 0.11
CA ASN A 124 -10.86 6.91 -1.31
C ASN A 124 -9.36 7.06 -1.51
N PHE A 125 -8.72 5.94 -1.86
CA PHE A 125 -7.30 5.84 -2.16
C PHE A 125 -7.11 5.17 -3.51
N LYS A 126 -6.33 5.82 -4.38
CA LYS A 126 -6.01 5.30 -5.71
C LYS A 126 -4.62 5.68 -6.13
N LEU A 127 -3.92 4.72 -6.76
CA LEU A 127 -2.75 4.99 -7.57
C LEU A 127 -3.14 4.92 -9.04
N LEU A 128 -2.73 5.92 -9.81
CA LEU A 128 -2.83 5.88 -11.27
C LEU A 128 -1.76 4.95 -11.87
N SER A 129 -1.76 4.78 -13.19
CA SER A 129 -0.89 3.82 -13.85
C SER A 129 0.58 4.23 -13.80
N GLU A 130 1.47 3.30 -14.16
CA GLU A 130 2.91 3.59 -14.32
C GLU A 130 3.16 4.74 -15.29
N SER A 131 2.40 4.82 -16.40
CA SER A 131 2.52 5.90 -17.39
C SER A 131 2.12 7.27 -16.85
N GLU A 132 1.34 7.30 -15.78
CA GLU A 132 0.98 8.53 -15.03
C GLU A 132 1.87 8.72 -13.79
N GLY A 133 2.94 7.92 -13.67
CA GLY A 133 3.91 7.97 -12.58
C GLY A 133 3.35 7.53 -11.24
N TYR A 134 2.41 6.59 -11.22
CA TYR A 134 1.72 6.14 -9.99
C TYR A 134 1.18 7.30 -9.15
N LYS A 135 0.55 8.28 -9.81
CA LYS A 135 -0.01 9.45 -9.14
C LYS A 135 -0.99 9.04 -8.04
N LEU A 136 -0.80 9.62 -6.86
CA LEU A 136 -1.65 9.40 -5.69
C LEU A 136 -2.90 10.28 -5.77
N LEU A 137 -4.07 9.66 -5.68
CA LEU A 137 -5.36 10.32 -5.48
C LEU A 137 -5.94 9.88 -4.15
N VAL A 138 -6.14 10.82 -3.23
CA VAL A 138 -6.65 10.55 -1.88
C VAL A 138 -7.70 11.54 -1.42
N SER A 139 -8.72 11.05 -0.72
CA SER A 139 -9.74 11.88 -0.07
C SER A 139 -10.48 11.10 1.04
N GLY A 140 -11.31 11.81 1.80
CA GLY A 140 -12.09 11.21 2.89
C GLY A 140 -11.25 10.84 4.11
N TYR A 141 -10.31 11.72 4.47
CA TYR A 141 -9.45 11.55 5.64
C TYR A 141 -10.26 11.45 6.93
N SER A 142 -9.88 10.51 7.80
CA SER A 142 -10.30 10.41 9.19
C SER A 142 -9.18 9.79 10.03
N GLY A 143 -9.23 9.95 11.36
CA GLY A 143 -8.25 9.37 12.27
C GLY A 143 -7.74 10.37 13.30
N ASN A 144 -6.85 9.90 14.16
CA ASN A 144 -6.25 10.69 15.24
C ASN A 144 -4.80 11.11 14.93
N ALA A 145 -4.24 10.68 13.80
CA ALA A 145 -2.98 11.19 13.28
C ALA A 145 -3.15 12.57 12.61
N THR A 146 -2.07 13.11 12.04
CA THR A 146 -2.14 14.29 11.17
C THR A 146 -2.46 13.84 9.74
N ASP A 147 -3.27 14.62 9.01
CA ASP A 147 -3.57 14.41 7.59
C ASP A 147 -2.34 14.75 6.71
N SER A 148 -1.35 13.86 6.73
CA SER A 148 -0.09 14.05 6.01
C SER A 148 -0.23 13.84 4.50
N LEU A 149 -1.17 13.02 4.03
CA LEU A 149 -1.32 12.75 2.59
C LEU A 149 -2.05 13.86 1.84
N ARG A 150 -2.78 14.75 2.52
CA ARG A 150 -3.40 15.92 1.87
C ARG A 150 -2.45 16.69 0.97
N HIS A 151 -1.19 16.85 1.40
CA HIS A 151 -0.18 17.57 0.62
C HIS A 151 0.41 16.73 -0.53
N SER A 152 0.32 15.40 -0.45
CA SER A 152 0.75 14.45 -1.47
C SER A 152 -0.34 14.10 -2.48
N ASN A 153 -1.58 14.55 -2.26
CA ASN A 153 -2.66 14.36 -3.20
C ASN A 153 -2.31 15.00 -4.56
N ASP A 154 -2.58 14.29 -5.65
CA ASP A 154 -2.26 14.66 -7.04
C ASP A 154 -0.75 14.77 -7.34
N MET A 155 0.10 14.17 -6.51
CA MET A 155 1.54 14.04 -6.76
C MET A 155 1.88 12.66 -7.34
N SER A 156 2.82 12.63 -8.28
CA SER A 156 3.40 11.39 -8.81
C SER A 156 4.44 10.80 -7.84
N PHE A 157 4.67 9.49 -7.95
CA PHE A 157 5.67 8.75 -7.19
C PHE A 157 7.07 9.07 -7.72
N SER A 158 8.06 9.14 -6.82
CA SER A 158 9.47 9.39 -7.17
C SER A 158 10.36 8.38 -6.46
N THR A 159 11.45 7.98 -7.12
CA THR A 159 12.55 7.17 -6.55
C THR A 159 13.88 7.88 -6.74
N TYR A 160 14.95 7.35 -6.15
CA TYR A 160 16.28 7.96 -6.29
C TYR A 160 16.75 8.05 -7.76
N GLU A 161 16.19 7.24 -8.66
CA GLU A 161 16.48 7.28 -10.11
C GLU A 161 15.48 8.13 -10.89
N VAL A 162 14.24 8.23 -10.43
CA VAL A 162 13.14 8.87 -11.16
C VAL A 162 12.60 10.05 -10.37
N ASP A 163 12.86 11.25 -10.87
CA ASP A 163 12.36 12.50 -10.31
C ASP A 163 11.03 12.91 -10.94
N ASN A 164 9.92 12.64 -10.25
CA ASN A 164 8.61 13.17 -10.61
C ASN A 164 8.08 14.16 -9.55
N ASP A 165 8.96 14.68 -8.68
CA ASP A 165 8.53 15.62 -7.66
C ASP A 165 8.42 17.05 -8.23
N ARG A 166 7.75 17.94 -7.49
CA ARG A 166 7.54 19.35 -7.91
C ARG A 166 8.68 20.27 -7.48
N SER A 167 9.77 19.71 -6.94
CA SER A 167 10.92 20.48 -6.48
C SER A 167 11.85 20.82 -7.63
N SER A 168 12.65 21.86 -7.45
CA SER A 168 13.76 22.20 -8.36
C SER A 168 15.00 21.33 -8.13
N THR A 169 14.94 20.38 -7.19
CA THR A 169 16.03 19.47 -6.80
C THR A 169 15.47 18.05 -6.68
N HIS A 170 16.18 17.05 -7.21
CA HIS A 170 15.79 15.63 -7.13
C HIS A 170 15.76 15.15 -5.69
N CYS A 171 14.59 15.25 -5.03
CA CYS A 171 14.51 15.08 -3.58
C CYS A 171 14.93 13.66 -3.18
N ALA A 172 14.60 12.67 -4.01
CA ALA A 172 14.93 11.27 -3.79
C ALA A 172 16.44 10.96 -3.66
N LEU A 173 17.34 11.80 -4.20
CA LEU A 173 18.79 11.65 -4.08
C LEU A 173 19.36 12.20 -2.76
N PHE A 174 18.77 13.27 -2.21
CA PHE A 174 19.28 13.95 -1.00
C PHE A 174 18.85 13.31 0.31
N TYR A 175 18.00 12.32 0.23
CA TYR A 175 17.34 11.72 1.37
C TYR A 175 18.25 10.74 2.18
N THR A 176 19.52 10.57 1.78
CA THR A 176 20.60 9.99 2.61
C THR A 176 21.43 11.05 3.36
N ALA A 177 21.36 12.33 2.98
CA ALA A 177 22.03 13.45 3.64
C ALA A 177 21.19 14.73 3.52
N GLY A 178 20.47 15.05 4.59
CA GLY A 178 19.37 16.03 4.64
C GLY A 178 19.59 17.34 3.89
N CYS A 179 18.53 17.78 3.21
CA CYS A 179 18.42 19.14 2.70
C CYS A 179 17.44 19.94 3.57
N ASN A 180 17.93 21.03 4.17
CA ASN A 180 17.15 21.96 4.97
C ASN A 180 16.32 22.90 4.08
N ILE A 181 15.03 22.65 3.88
CA ILE A 181 14.06 23.69 3.51
C ILE A 181 12.71 23.34 4.18
N GLN A 182 12.14 24.30 4.89
CA GLN A 182 10.83 24.25 5.52
C GLN A 182 9.70 24.18 4.48
N GLU A 183 9.55 23.05 3.79
CA GLU A 183 8.32 22.55 3.15
C GLU A 183 8.68 21.19 2.49
N PHE A 184 7.72 20.28 2.35
CA PHE A 184 7.81 18.99 1.65
C PHE A 184 8.24 17.77 2.47
N HIS A 185 7.31 17.32 3.30
CA HIS A 185 7.19 15.92 3.69
C HIS A 185 6.21 15.19 2.76
N LYS A 186 6.68 14.44 1.74
CA LYS A 186 5.79 13.79 0.76
C LYS A 186 6.30 12.40 0.38
N LEU A 187 5.41 11.40 0.50
CA LEU A 187 5.55 9.94 0.34
C LEU A 187 6.68 9.22 1.11
N ARG A 188 7.78 9.88 1.47
CA ARG A 188 8.83 9.29 2.32
C ARG A 188 8.49 9.29 3.81
N LEU A 189 7.52 10.10 4.25
CA LEU A 189 7.07 10.10 5.65
C LEU A 189 6.51 8.76 6.11
N PHE A 190 5.93 7.97 5.20
CA PHE A 190 5.49 6.63 5.54
C PHE A 190 6.68 5.67 5.44
N LEU A 191 7.53 5.77 4.42
CA LEU A 191 8.69 4.89 4.23
C LEU A 191 9.82 5.00 5.28
N GLU A 192 9.79 5.97 6.21
CA GLU A 192 10.78 6.11 7.30
C GLU A 192 10.21 5.98 8.72
N LEU A 193 8.91 5.66 8.89
CA LEU A 193 8.41 5.27 10.21
C LEU A 193 8.86 3.85 10.51
N TYR A 194 9.65 3.70 11.57
CA TYR A 194 10.20 2.40 12.02
C TYR A 194 9.12 1.37 12.39
N LYS A 195 7.85 1.79 12.55
CA LYS A 195 6.69 0.93 12.84
C LYS A 195 5.41 1.49 12.20
N PHE A 196 5.02 0.94 11.06
CA PHE A 196 3.68 1.17 10.52
C PHE A 196 3.20 -0.03 9.69
N ILE A 197 1.89 -0.20 9.63
CA ILE A 197 1.25 -1.16 8.74
C ILE A 197 0.28 -0.40 7.86
N LEU A 198 0.40 -0.61 6.55
CA LEU A 198 -0.50 -0.07 5.56
C LEU A 198 -1.51 -1.14 5.17
N PHE A 199 -2.76 -0.90 5.51
CA PHE A 199 -3.87 -1.78 5.20
C PHE A 199 -4.71 -1.18 4.08
N MET A 200 -5.27 -2.04 3.23
CA MET A 200 -6.22 -1.64 2.20
C MET A 200 -7.40 -2.62 2.18
N SER A 201 -8.62 -2.07 2.15
CA SER A 201 -9.86 -2.85 2.08
C SER A 201 -10.86 -2.15 1.17
N GLN A 202 -11.62 -2.93 0.40
CA GLN A 202 -12.61 -2.38 -0.52
C GLN A 202 -13.74 -1.66 0.24
N VAL A 203 -14.22 -0.53 -0.30
CA VAL A 203 -15.44 0.13 0.18
C VAL A 203 -16.64 -0.53 -0.49
N TYR A 204 -17.50 -1.14 0.31
CA TYR A 204 -18.83 -1.54 -0.14
C TYR A 204 -19.79 -0.39 0.17
N ASN A 205 -20.44 0.16 -0.85
CA ASN A 205 -21.64 0.95 -0.63
C ASN A 205 -22.66 0.03 0.04
N GLN A 206 -22.97 0.27 1.31
CA GLN A 206 -24.19 -0.23 1.89
C GLN A 206 -25.33 0.46 1.14
N GLN A 207 -26.10 -0.33 0.37
CA GLN A 207 -27.42 0.09 -0.12
C GLN A 207 -28.40 0.13 1.06
#